data_AF-A0A1S3KY38-F1
#
_entry.id   AF-A0A1S3KY38-F1
#
_cell.length_a   1.000
_cell.length_b   1.000
_cell.length_c   1.000
_cell.angle_alpha   90.00
_cell.angle_beta   90.00
_cell.angle_gamma   90.00
#
_symmetry.space_group_name_H-M   'P 1'
#
loop_
_entity.id
_entity.type
_entity.pdbx_description
1 polymer ?
#
loop_
_entity_poly.entity_id
_entity_poly.type
_entity_poly.pdbx_seq_one_letter_code
_entity_poly.pdbx_strand_id
1 'polypeptide(L)'
;MLSVSTYNVSVMTGDVYNAGTDANVFLTIYGDLGGTGEHKPSKSETNRNKFERGAVDTFSKEAVDLYQVFRIKIRHDNSMVSADWYLDYVEVVDEDLEEVLVFDVGALVVQEKRGQMHRENVLCQGL
;
A
#
# COMPACT_ATOMS: atom_id res chain seq x y z
N MET A 1 -6.26 -9.82 26.27
CA MET A 1 -5.82 -10.51 25.05
C MET A 1 -5.97 -9.50 23.92
N LEU A 2 -4.97 -9.35 23.06
CA LEU A 2 -5.09 -8.46 21.89
C LEU A 2 -6.01 -9.15 20.87
N SER A 3 -6.97 -8.41 20.32
CA SER A 3 -7.80 -8.86 19.19
C SER A 3 -6.94 -8.91 17.92
N VAL A 4 -7.30 -9.83 17.03
CA VAL A 4 -6.75 -9.93 15.68
C VAL A 4 -7.87 -9.53 14.72
N SER A 5 -7.54 -8.65 13.79
CA SER A 5 -8.45 -8.12 12.78
C SER A 5 -7.86 -8.35 11.39
N THR A 6 -8.74 -8.43 10.39
CA THR A 6 -8.36 -8.57 8.98
C THR A 6 -8.49 -7.23 8.28
N TYR A 7 -7.42 -6.82 7.62
CA TYR A 7 -7.38 -5.63 6.78
C TYR A 7 -7.23 -6.04 5.31
N ASN A 8 -8.19 -5.68 4.47
CA ASN A 8 -8.06 -5.81 3.02
C ASN A 8 -7.44 -4.55 2.44
N VAL A 9 -6.31 -4.71 1.76
CA VAL A 9 -5.58 -3.61 1.13
C VAL A 9 -5.70 -3.75 -0.38
N SER A 10 -6.36 -2.80 -1.03
CA SER A 10 -6.44 -2.71 -2.49
C SER A 10 -5.52 -1.62 -3.00
N VAL A 11 -4.58 -1.99 -3.87
CA VAL A 11 -3.57 -1.10 -4.44
C VAL A 11 -3.87 -0.88 -5.91
N MET A 12 -4.17 0.35 -6.31
CA MET A 12 -4.39 0.72 -7.71
C MET A 12 -3.11 1.28 -8.31
N THR A 13 -2.58 0.56 -9.30
CA THR A 13 -1.49 1.09 -10.14
C THR A 13 -2.10 1.93 -11.26
N GLY A 14 -1.62 3.16 -11.43
CA GLY A 14 -2.24 4.10 -12.38
C GLY A 14 -2.21 3.60 -13.83
N ASP A 15 -3.16 4.10 -14.63
CA ASP A 15 -3.24 3.79 -16.06
C ASP A 15 -2.47 4.84 -16.90
N VAL A 16 -1.17 4.96 -16.65
CA VAL A 16 -0.26 5.80 -17.44
C VAL A 16 0.89 4.98 -18.02
N TYR A 17 1.57 5.52 -19.04
CA TYR A 17 2.68 4.83 -19.69
C TYR A 17 3.78 4.49 -18.67
N ASN A 18 4.25 3.23 -18.67
CA ASN A 18 5.24 2.69 -17.72
C ASN A 18 4.87 2.84 -16.24
N ALA A 19 3.57 2.74 -15.90
CA ALA A 19 3.11 2.83 -14.52
C ALA A 19 3.40 1.59 -13.66
N GLY A 20 3.58 0.41 -14.27
CA GLY A 20 3.71 -0.86 -13.54
C GLY A 20 5.13 -1.16 -13.08
N THR A 21 5.26 -2.01 -12.06
CA THR A 21 6.56 -2.36 -11.44
C THR A 21 6.70 -3.86 -11.18
N ASP A 22 7.89 -4.39 -11.48
CA ASP A 22 8.30 -5.74 -11.04
C ASP A 22 9.10 -5.71 -9.72
N ALA A 23 9.46 -4.52 -9.20
CA ALA A 23 10.18 -4.39 -7.94
C ALA A 23 9.40 -5.01 -6.75
N ASN A 24 10.10 -5.35 -5.68
CA ASN A 24 9.42 -5.83 -4.48
C ASN A 24 8.77 -4.65 -3.77
N VAL A 25 7.43 -4.70 -3.62
CA VAL A 25 6.63 -3.74 -2.86
C VAL A 25 6.52 -4.18 -1.40
N PHE A 26 6.45 -3.21 -0.49
CA PHE A 26 6.31 -3.39 0.96
C PHE A 26 5.25 -2.43 1.51
N LEU A 27 4.47 -2.93 2.47
CA LEU A 27 3.35 -2.23 3.09
C LEU A 27 3.48 -2.20 4.62
N THR A 28 3.03 -1.11 5.23
CA THR A 28 2.72 -1.01 6.65
C THR A 28 1.45 -0.19 6.84
N ILE A 29 0.46 -0.74 7.53
CA ILE A 29 -0.76 -0.01 7.94
C ILE A 29 -0.53 0.51 9.36
N TYR A 30 -0.96 1.74 9.64
CA TYR A 30 -0.90 2.37 10.94
C TYR A 30 -2.30 2.80 11.40
N GLY A 31 -2.60 2.49 12.66
CA GLY A 31 -3.74 3.03 13.39
C GLY A 31 -3.36 3.40 14.81
N ASP A 32 -4.34 3.71 15.65
CA ASP A 32 -4.12 4.22 17.01
C ASP A 32 -3.33 3.28 17.91
N LEU A 33 -3.43 1.96 17.68
CA LEU A 33 -2.74 0.95 18.48
C LEU A 33 -1.36 0.55 17.93
N GLY A 34 -0.87 1.21 16.88
CA GLY A 34 0.46 1.00 16.32
C GLY A 34 0.42 0.70 14.82
N GLY A 35 1.17 -0.30 14.38
CA GLY A 35 1.16 -0.68 12.97
C GLY A 35 1.49 -2.15 12.74
N THR A 36 1.17 -2.63 11.55
CA THR A 36 1.25 -4.06 11.18
C THR A 36 2.68 -4.61 11.09
N GLY A 37 3.68 -3.74 11.22
CA GLY A 37 5.03 -3.99 10.74
C GLY A 37 5.10 -4.01 9.21
N GLU A 38 6.31 -3.78 8.70
CA GLU A 38 6.57 -3.80 7.27
C GLU A 38 6.54 -5.24 6.74
N HIS A 39 5.81 -5.47 5.66
CA HIS A 39 5.69 -6.78 5.05
C HIS A 39 5.55 -6.68 3.53
N LYS A 40 5.99 -7.73 2.83
CA LYS A 40 5.81 -7.87 1.38
C LYS A 40 4.47 -8.56 1.09
N PRO A 41 3.51 -7.91 0.42
CA PRO A 41 2.30 -8.58 -0.06
C PRO A 41 2.65 -9.61 -1.13
N SER A 42 2.52 -10.89 -0.80
CA SER A 42 3.04 -12.00 -1.64
C SER A 42 2.03 -12.52 -2.65
N LYS A 43 0.77 -12.66 -2.23
CA LYS A 43 -0.33 -13.22 -3.03
C LYS A 43 -1.48 -12.21 -3.14
N SER A 44 -1.65 -11.65 -4.34
CA SER A 44 -2.83 -10.88 -4.68
C SER A 44 -3.99 -11.84 -4.95
N GLU A 45 -5.18 -11.45 -4.53
CA GLU A 45 -6.42 -12.20 -4.75
C GLU A 45 -6.96 -12.01 -6.17
N THR A 46 -6.62 -10.87 -6.79
CA THR A 46 -7.13 -10.45 -8.10
C THR A 46 -6.17 -10.79 -9.24
N ASN A 47 -4.86 -10.66 -9.04
CA ASN A 47 -3.87 -10.85 -10.11
C ASN A 47 -2.72 -11.77 -9.71
N ARG A 48 -2.19 -12.52 -10.68
CA ARG A 48 -0.96 -13.31 -10.51
C ARG A 48 0.28 -12.43 -10.62
N ASN A 49 0.31 -11.59 -11.63
CA ASN A 49 1.31 -10.54 -11.78
C ASN A 49 0.76 -9.26 -11.13
N LYS A 50 1.48 -8.74 -10.14
CA LYS A 50 0.99 -7.68 -9.25
C LYS A 50 1.57 -6.35 -9.70
N PHE A 51 0.89 -5.27 -9.34
CA PHE A 51 1.34 -3.89 -9.54
C PHE A 51 1.54 -3.54 -11.02
N GLU A 52 0.69 -4.12 -11.87
CA GLU A 52 0.66 -3.87 -13.30
C GLU A 52 -0.16 -2.63 -13.63
N ARG A 53 0.23 -1.93 -14.69
CA ARG A 53 -0.47 -0.71 -15.17
C ARG A 53 -1.98 -0.91 -15.23
N GLY A 54 -2.73 -0.01 -14.60
CA GLY A 54 -4.20 0.00 -14.61
C GLY A 54 -4.87 -1.14 -13.86
N ALA A 55 -4.11 -1.94 -13.10
CA ALA A 55 -4.62 -3.05 -12.31
C ALA A 55 -4.80 -2.67 -10.84
N VAL A 56 -5.82 -3.29 -10.23
CA VAL A 56 -6.04 -3.29 -8.78
C VAL A 56 -5.61 -4.63 -8.21
N ASP A 57 -4.69 -4.59 -7.25
CA ASP A 57 -4.27 -5.76 -6.48
C ASP A 57 -4.82 -5.73 -5.07
N THR A 58 -5.56 -6.77 -4.67
CA THR A 58 -6.12 -6.92 -3.32
C THR A 58 -5.34 -7.93 -2.48
N PHE A 59 -5.05 -7.55 -1.24
CA PHE A 59 -4.32 -8.36 -0.28
C PHE A 59 -5.02 -8.37 1.08
N SER A 60 -5.26 -9.54 1.66
CA SER A 60 -5.71 -9.65 3.05
C SER A 60 -4.53 -9.74 4.01
N LYS A 61 -4.60 -8.96 5.09
CA LYS A 61 -3.59 -8.89 6.13
C LYS A 61 -4.23 -9.05 7.51
N GLU A 62 -3.95 -10.17 8.16
CA GLU A 62 -4.21 -10.32 9.59
C GLU A 62 -3.14 -9.58 10.41
N ALA A 63 -3.59 -8.80 11.39
CA ALA A 63 -2.75 -8.10 12.35
C ALA A 63 -3.49 -7.91 13.68
N VAL A 64 -2.76 -7.46 14.71
CA VAL A 64 -3.42 -6.94 15.92
C VAL A 64 -4.33 -5.78 15.51
N ASP A 65 -5.51 -5.73 16.11
CA ASP A 65 -6.46 -4.62 15.98
C ASP A 65 -5.72 -3.26 16.12
N LEU A 66 -5.86 -2.41 15.11
CA LEU A 66 -5.22 -1.10 15.00
C LEU A 66 -6.16 0.01 15.47
N TYR A 67 -7.42 -0.32 15.77
CA TYR A 67 -8.51 0.64 15.95
C TYR A 67 -8.62 1.53 14.71
N GLN A 68 -8.78 2.85 14.87
CA GLN A 68 -8.89 3.73 13.71
C GLN A 68 -7.59 3.73 12.89
N VAL A 69 -7.67 3.21 11.66
CA VAL A 69 -6.59 3.34 10.67
C VAL A 69 -6.51 4.80 10.23
N PHE A 70 -5.29 5.34 10.13
CA PHE A 70 -5.10 6.72 9.69
C PHE A 70 -3.95 6.91 8.70
N ARG A 71 -3.06 5.92 8.56
CA ARG A 71 -1.91 6.05 7.67
C ARG A 71 -1.48 4.73 7.05
N ILE A 72 -1.02 4.80 5.80
CA ILE A 72 -0.30 3.71 5.15
C ILE A 72 1.09 4.15 4.70
N LYS A 73 2.08 3.28 4.91
CA LYS A 73 3.40 3.40 4.30
C LYS A 73 3.51 2.36 3.21
N ILE A 74 3.95 2.79 2.03
CA ILE A 74 4.18 1.93 0.88
C ILE A 74 5.51 2.28 0.24
N ARG A 75 6.31 1.26 -0.04
CA ARG A 75 7.60 1.43 -0.70
C ARG A 75 7.90 0.30 -1.64
N HIS A 76 8.85 0.52 -2.55
CA HIS A 76 9.44 -0.53 -3.37
C HIS A 76 10.96 -0.55 -3.17
N ASP A 77 11.61 -1.65 -3.50
CA ASP A 77 13.06 -1.81 -3.30
C ASP A 77 13.94 -1.46 -4.51
N ASN A 78 13.35 -0.82 -5.51
CA ASN A 78 14.02 -0.45 -6.77
C ASN A 78 14.69 -1.64 -7.49
N SER A 79 14.29 -2.88 -7.16
CA SER A 79 14.83 -4.09 -7.77
C SER A 79 14.12 -4.43 -9.08
N MET A 80 14.66 -5.41 -9.80
CA MET A 80 14.13 -5.91 -11.08
C MET A 80 14.14 -4.87 -12.20
N VAL A 81 13.61 -5.25 -13.37
CA VAL A 81 13.51 -4.37 -14.53
C VAL A 81 12.25 -3.52 -14.37
N SER A 82 12.28 -2.24 -14.76
CA SER A 82 11.13 -1.32 -14.64
C SER A 82 10.66 -1.12 -13.20
N ALA A 83 11.53 -0.57 -12.37
CA ALA A 83 11.22 -0.28 -10.96
C ALA A 83 10.45 1.05 -10.74
N ASP A 84 10.28 1.85 -11.80
CA ASP A 84 9.40 3.01 -11.76
C ASP A 84 7.96 2.53 -11.51
N TRP A 85 7.26 3.19 -10.60
CA TRP A 85 5.90 2.80 -10.27
C TRP A 85 5.02 4.02 -10.11
N TYR A 86 3.89 4.07 -10.80
CA TYR A 86 2.87 5.08 -10.59
C TYR A 86 1.76 4.50 -9.72
N LEU A 87 1.72 4.93 -8.47
CA LEU A 87 0.69 4.55 -7.53
C LEU A 87 -0.45 5.58 -7.60
N ASP A 88 -1.66 5.10 -7.90
CA ASP A 88 -2.83 5.96 -8.01
C ASP A 88 -3.47 6.15 -6.64
N TYR A 89 -3.94 5.07 -6.02
CA TYR A 89 -4.46 5.09 -4.66
C TYR A 89 -4.24 3.76 -3.95
N VAL A 90 -4.40 3.80 -2.62
CA VAL A 90 -4.56 2.60 -1.80
C VAL A 90 -5.85 2.69 -1.01
N GLU A 91 -6.63 1.61 -0.98
CA GLU A 91 -7.79 1.47 -0.13
C GLU A 91 -7.49 0.44 0.96
N VAL A 92 -7.87 0.74 2.20
CA VAL A 92 -7.79 -0.18 3.33
C VAL A 92 -9.20 -0.35 3.90
N VAL A 93 -9.64 -1.59 3.98
CA VAL A 93 -10.90 -1.99 4.61
C VAL A 93 -10.60 -2.77 5.88
N ASP A 94 -11.06 -2.28 7.02
CA ASP A 94 -11.13 -3.04 8.27
C ASP A 94 -12.41 -3.90 8.23
N GLU A 95 -12.26 -5.23 8.19
CA GLU A 95 -13.42 -6.13 8.09
C GLU A 95 -14.26 -6.19 9.38
N ASP A 96 -13.67 -5.90 10.54
CA ASP A 96 -14.37 -5.97 11.82
C ASP A 96 -15.20 -4.71 12.08
N LEU A 97 -14.66 -3.55 11.69
CA LEU A 97 -15.32 -2.25 11.85
C LEU A 97 -16.14 -1.82 10.63
N GLU A 98 -16.00 -2.53 9.50
CA GLU A 98 -16.54 -2.16 8.18
C GLU A 98 -16.11 -0.73 7.76
N GLU A 99 -14.97 -0.26 8.26
CA GLU A 99 -14.42 1.05 7.94
C GLU A 99 -13.58 0.97 6.66
N VAL A 100 -13.84 1.91 5.74
CA VAL A 100 -13.11 2.03 4.48
C VAL A 100 -12.34 3.35 4.49
N LEU A 101 -11.03 3.26 4.29
CA LEU A 101 -10.16 4.42 4.17
C LEU A 101 -9.41 4.40 2.84
N VAL A 102 -9.59 5.46 2.07
CA VAL A 102 -8.94 5.66 0.77
C VAL A 102 -7.82 6.69 0.89
N PHE A 103 -6.66 6.31 0.36
CA PHE A 103 -5.42 7.04 0.38
C PHE A 103 -5.03 7.43 -1.05
N ASP A 104 -5.44 8.63 -1.49
CA ASP A 104 -5.10 9.16 -2.80
C ASP A 104 -3.60 9.51 -2.90
N VAL A 105 -2.91 8.98 -3.92
CA VAL A 105 -1.49 9.22 -4.16
C VAL A 105 -1.27 10.00 -5.46
N GLY A 106 -1.73 9.44 -6.59
CA GLY A 106 -1.66 10.08 -7.91
C GLY A 106 -0.25 10.52 -8.33
N ALA A 107 0.77 9.73 -8.00
CA ALA A 107 2.17 10.12 -8.22
C ALA A 107 3.09 8.93 -8.51
N LEU A 108 4.21 9.23 -9.18
CA LEU A 108 5.33 8.29 -9.25
C LEU A 108 5.89 8.09 -7.84
N VAL A 109 5.97 6.82 -7.42
CA VAL A 109 6.67 6.41 -6.22
C VAL A 109 8.16 6.43 -6.56
N VAL A 110 8.80 7.53 -6.22
CA VAL A 110 10.26 7.73 -6.32
C VAL A 110 10.81 8.04 -4.93
N GLN A 111 12.13 7.97 -4.75
CA GLN A 111 12.79 8.24 -3.48
C GLN A 111 12.24 9.49 -2.78
N GLU A 112 12.13 9.41 -1.45
CA GLU A 112 11.70 10.51 -0.60
C GLU A 112 12.71 11.67 -0.76
N LYS A 113 12.34 12.73 -1.48
CA LYS A 113 13.04 14.01 -1.33
C LYS A 113 12.64 14.53 0.05
N ARG A 114 13.61 14.61 0.98
CA ARG A 114 13.43 15.23 2.30
C ARG A 114 12.57 16.50 2.16
N GLY A 115 11.32 16.44 2.63
CA GLY A 115 10.42 17.60 2.67
C GLY A 115 9.13 17.53 1.85
N GLN A 116 8.82 16.44 1.13
CA GLN A 116 7.55 16.35 0.38
C GLN A 116 6.58 15.32 1.01
N MET A 117 5.88 15.73 2.08
CA MET A 117 4.65 15.07 2.51
C MET A 117 3.56 15.38 1.49
N HIS A 118 3.00 14.38 0.83
CA HIS A 118 1.68 14.52 0.20
C HIS A 118 0.61 13.98 1.16
N ARG A 119 -0.29 14.90 1.54
CA ARG A 119 -1.57 14.68 2.24
C ARG A 119 -1.51 13.70 3.41
N GLU A 120 -0.75 14.06 4.43
CA GLU A 120 -0.86 13.70 5.87
C GLU A 120 -0.91 12.20 6.30
N ASN A 121 -1.25 11.28 5.40
CA ASN A 121 -1.73 9.93 5.69
C ASN A 121 -1.11 8.86 4.76
N VAL A 122 -0.29 9.24 3.77
CA VAL A 122 0.45 8.30 2.92
C VAL A 122 1.93 8.64 2.90
N LEU A 123 2.76 7.65 3.22
CA LEU A 123 4.21 7.74 3.07
C LEU A 123 4.66 6.82 1.93
N CYS A 124 4.99 7.43 0.79
CA CYS A 124 5.56 6.74 -0.37
C CYS A 124 7.09 6.92 -0.38
N GLN A 125 7.84 5.82 -0.46
CA GLN A 125 9.30 5.86 -0.51
C GLN A 125 9.83 4.91 -1.59
N GLY A 126 10.79 5.36 -2.40
CA GLY A 126 11.69 4.45 -3.14
C GLY A 126 12.96 4.17 -2.33
N LEU A 127 13.55 2.97 -2.45
CA LEU A 127 14.86 2.65 -1.87
C LEU A 127 16.02 3.40 -2.55
#